data_AF-A0A936MWS2-F1
#
_entry.id   AF-A0A936MWS2-F1
#
_cell.length_a   1.000
_cell.length_b   1.000
_cell.length_c   1.000
_cell.angle_alpha   90.00
_cell.angle_beta   90.00
_cell.angle_gamma   90.00
#
_symmetry.space_group_name_H-M   'P 1'
#
loop_
_entity.id
_entity.type
_entity.pdbx_description
1 polymer ?
#
loop_
_entity_poly.entity_id
_entity_poly.type
_entity_poly.pdbx_seq_one_letter_code
_entity_poly.pdbx_strand_id
1 'polypeptide(L)'
;MDERLHFLLVLTITNIGMGGVMAALLLRWDHRLRLPHGAVILLGLALGPFVASLLLYYQLLLLPGRSAPAVLLTTLVIAAGAGLLAGRGWTALGGRIRAVPALLRDDVWMRWFAAGTLLMLGIAAVVLATKPLVDHDVLEYAVRGRWFLDTLEVTYERHPFDARNGFYYVGLHGHSFPLLFTWDGLWQRITGATGDLWPRSITLWYAWLLIALTWSVLRQWDRALAFVGVLNMVVPFGFALLLVIHHLDSYRITLFTAMVLLVLVLRERPELPLVLLFGAVLGAQAFIHSTGAILGGVLWVLWLVMHPGTLRTRMRHAGASAVLALAFGGVHYVLDTMIGTRWIFKDIIWF
;
A
#
# COMPACT_ATOMS: atom_id res chain seq x y z
N MET A 1 -25.47 -10.06 0.10
CA MET A 1 -25.49 -8.60 -0.19
C MET A 1 -25.12 -8.40 -1.64
N ASP A 2 -25.66 -7.39 -2.33
CA ASP A 2 -25.24 -7.09 -3.73
C ASP A 2 -23.72 -6.81 -3.80
N GLU A 3 -23.08 -7.24 -4.89
CA GLU A 3 -21.63 -7.13 -5.08
C GLU A 3 -21.16 -5.66 -5.02
N ARG A 4 -21.94 -4.72 -5.56
CA ARG A 4 -21.58 -3.29 -5.55
C ARG A 4 -21.65 -2.71 -4.16
N LEU A 5 -22.64 -3.12 -3.37
CA LEU A 5 -22.75 -2.70 -1.97
C LEU A 5 -21.61 -3.28 -1.12
N HIS A 6 -21.23 -4.52 -1.38
CA HIS A 6 -20.02 -5.14 -0.78
C HIS A 6 -18.76 -4.38 -1.14
N PHE A 7 -18.55 -4.09 -2.42
CA PHE A 7 -17.45 -3.26 -2.89
C PHE A 7 -17.38 -1.92 -2.15
N LEU A 8 -18.49 -1.18 -2.08
CA LEU A 8 -18.55 0.12 -1.40
C LEU A 8 -18.25 0.02 0.09
N LEU A 9 -18.74 -1.03 0.75
CA LEU A 9 -18.45 -1.31 2.16
C LEU A 9 -16.94 -1.51 2.38
N VAL A 10 -16.32 -2.44 1.65
CA VAL A 10 -14.91 -2.78 1.83
C VAL A 10 -14.01 -1.61 1.43
N LEU A 11 -14.35 -0.88 0.35
CA LEU A 11 -13.66 0.35 -0.05
C LEU A 11 -13.72 1.41 1.05
N THR A 12 -14.91 1.64 1.62
CA THR A 12 -15.11 2.66 2.64
C THR A 12 -14.39 2.30 3.93
N ILE A 13 -14.45 1.05 4.38
CA ILE A 13 -13.76 0.62 5.61
C ILE A 13 -12.24 0.67 5.41
N THR A 14 -11.74 0.16 4.29
CA THR A 14 -10.32 -0.09 4.11
C THR A 14 -9.59 1.11 3.53
N ASN A 15 -10.00 1.59 2.36
CA ASN A 15 -9.30 2.64 1.64
C ASN A 15 -9.56 4.01 2.27
N ILE A 16 -10.81 4.28 2.68
CA ILE A 16 -11.20 5.57 3.26
C ILE A 16 -11.04 5.56 4.79
N GLY A 17 -11.58 4.54 5.47
CA GLY A 17 -11.59 4.44 6.93
C GLY A 17 -10.19 4.25 7.50
N MET A 18 -9.55 3.12 7.23
CA MET A 18 -8.17 2.86 7.68
C MET A 18 -7.18 3.86 7.06
N GLY A 19 -7.35 4.21 5.77
CA GLY A 19 -6.54 5.25 5.15
C GLY A 19 -6.66 6.61 5.83
N GLY A 20 -7.87 6.99 6.25
CA GLY A 20 -8.16 8.20 7.02
C GLY A 20 -7.54 8.16 8.42
N VAL A 21 -7.60 7.02 9.11
CA VAL A 21 -6.90 6.80 10.38
C VAL A 21 -5.40 7.03 10.22
N MET A 22 -4.79 6.44 9.19
CA MET A 22 -3.36 6.61 8.91
C MET A 22 -3.02 8.05 8.55
N ALA A 23 -3.83 8.71 7.72
CA ALA A 23 -3.65 10.13 7.40
C ALA A 23 -3.74 11.01 8.65
N ALA A 24 -4.70 10.77 9.53
CA ALA A 24 -4.85 11.52 10.78
C ALA A 24 -3.65 11.28 11.72
N LEU A 25 -3.17 10.04 11.84
CA LEU A 25 -1.96 9.72 12.62
C LEU A 25 -0.73 10.44 12.10
N LEU A 26 -0.51 10.46 10.78
CA LEU A 26 0.61 11.18 10.19
C LEU A 26 0.47 12.70 10.39
N LEU A 27 -0.73 13.25 10.21
CA LEU A 27 -1.00 14.67 10.43
C LEU A 27 -0.84 15.11 11.89
N ARG A 28 -0.95 14.19 12.87
CA ARG A 28 -0.59 14.48 14.26
C ARG A 28 0.87 14.95 14.40
N TRP A 29 1.74 14.49 13.51
CA TRP A 29 3.17 14.84 13.49
C TRP A 29 3.56 15.73 12.32
N ASP A 30 2.59 16.38 11.68
CA ASP A 30 2.78 17.21 10.49
C ASP A 30 3.91 18.24 10.62
N HIS A 31 3.96 18.92 11.78
CA HIS A 31 5.02 19.89 12.12
C HIS A 31 6.45 19.32 12.07
N ARG A 32 6.61 18.00 12.24
CA ARG A 32 7.88 17.27 12.18
C ARG A 32 8.12 16.61 10.82
N LEU A 33 7.05 16.17 10.15
CA LEU A 33 7.16 15.54 8.83
C LEU A 33 7.51 16.56 7.75
N ARG A 34 6.95 17.78 7.83
CA ARG A 34 7.15 18.90 6.88
C ARG A 34 6.95 18.51 5.41
N LEU A 35 6.18 17.47 5.16
CA LEU A 35 5.73 17.08 3.83
C LEU A 35 4.56 17.99 3.40
N PRO A 36 4.31 18.13 2.09
CA PRO A 36 3.05 18.69 1.62
C PRO A 36 1.87 18.03 2.33
N HIS A 37 0.95 18.81 2.93
CA HIS A 37 -0.21 18.22 3.62
C HIS A 37 -1.00 17.24 2.72
N GLY A 38 -1.11 17.56 1.43
CA GLY A 38 -1.72 16.66 0.44
C GLY A 38 -0.97 15.34 0.32
N ALA A 39 0.36 15.37 0.26
CA ALA A 39 1.19 14.16 0.23
C ALA A 39 1.05 13.32 1.51
N VAL A 40 0.96 13.96 2.68
CA VAL A 40 0.71 13.26 3.96
C VAL A 40 -0.62 12.52 3.94
N ILE A 41 -1.69 13.18 3.48
CA ILE A 41 -3.02 12.58 3.38
C ILE A 41 -3.01 11.41 2.39
N LEU A 42 -2.43 11.62 1.20
CA LEU A 42 -2.34 10.60 0.15
C LEU A 42 -1.49 9.40 0.59
N LEU A 43 -0.40 9.62 1.33
CA LEU A 43 0.37 8.54 1.94
C LEU A 43 -0.47 7.79 2.98
N GLY A 44 -1.24 8.48 3.81
CA GLY A 44 -2.17 7.83 4.73
C GLY A 44 -3.18 6.93 4.01
N LEU A 45 -3.80 7.44 2.94
CA LEU A 45 -4.72 6.69 2.08
C LEU A 45 -4.04 5.48 1.40
N ALA A 46 -2.78 5.62 0.99
CA ALA A 46 -1.97 4.52 0.46
C ALA A 46 -1.66 3.47 1.53
N LEU A 47 -1.52 3.86 2.80
CA LEU A 47 -1.24 2.92 3.89
C LEU A 47 -2.49 2.18 4.39
N GLY A 48 -3.70 2.60 4.03
CA GLY A 48 -4.95 1.94 4.48
C GLY A 48 -5.01 0.44 4.12
N PRO A 49 -5.05 0.08 2.82
CA PRO A 49 -5.05 -1.33 2.41
C PRO A 49 -3.80 -2.09 2.89
N PHE A 50 -2.64 -1.42 2.91
CA PHE A 50 -1.42 -2.00 3.45
C PHE A 50 -1.55 -2.40 4.93
N VAL A 51 -2.14 -1.55 5.77
CA VAL A 51 -2.33 -1.85 7.19
C VAL A 51 -3.29 -3.02 7.36
N ALA A 52 -4.33 -3.13 6.54
CA ALA A 52 -5.23 -4.29 6.55
C ALA A 52 -4.46 -5.60 6.27
N SER A 53 -3.65 -5.64 5.22
CA SER A 53 -2.86 -6.83 4.89
C SER A 53 -1.76 -7.12 5.92
N LEU A 54 -1.10 -6.09 6.48
CA LEU A 54 -0.09 -6.25 7.52
C LEU A 54 -0.68 -6.81 8.83
N LEU A 55 -1.84 -6.31 9.25
CA LEU A 55 -2.52 -6.80 10.45
C LEU A 55 -3.03 -8.23 10.25
N LEU A 56 -3.51 -8.56 9.06
CA LEU A 56 -3.85 -9.94 8.72
C LEU A 56 -2.63 -10.84 8.81
N TYR A 57 -1.52 -10.44 8.17
CA TYR A 57 -0.28 -11.22 8.17
C TYR A 57 0.15 -11.62 9.58
N TYR A 58 0.26 -10.65 10.50
CA TYR A 58 0.67 -10.96 11.86
C TYR A 58 -0.35 -11.78 12.63
N GLN A 59 -1.65 -11.57 12.42
CA GLN A 59 -2.67 -12.38 13.07
C GLN A 59 -2.63 -13.83 12.59
N LEU A 60 -2.54 -14.05 11.28
CA LEU A 60 -2.52 -15.40 10.71
C LEU A 60 -1.19 -16.12 10.98
N LEU A 61 -0.08 -15.38 11.12
CA LEU A 61 1.22 -15.94 11.48
C LEU A 61 1.32 -16.30 12.98
N LEU A 62 0.87 -15.41 13.86
CA LEU A 62 1.06 -15.56 15.31
C LEU A 62 -0.09 -16.29 16.00
N LEU A 63 -1.28 -16.26 15.41
CA LEU A 63 -2.52 -16.82 15.97
C LEU A 63 -3.27 -17.63 14.89
N PRO A 64 -2.67 -18.72 14.36
CA PRO A 64 -3.26 -19.51 13.30
C PRO A 64 -4.59 -20.15 13.71
N GLY A 65 -5.51 -20.33 12.77
CA GLY A 65 -6.77 -21.06 12.96
C GLY A 65 -7.87 -20.29 13.70
N ARG A 66 -7.69 -19.00 13.99
CA ARG A 66 -8.76 -18.17 14.59
C ARG A 66 -9.96 -18.07 13.64
N SER A 67 -11.17 -17.94 14.20
CA SER A 67 -12.38 -17.75 13.39
C SER A 67 -12.33 -16.44 12.60
N ALA A 68 -12.91 -16.44 11.40
CA ALA A 68 -12.96 -15.27 10.51
C ALA A 68 -13.51 -13.99 11.19
N PRO A 69 -14.62 -14.04 11.97
CA PRO A 69 -15.11 -12.87 12.70
C PRO A 69 -14.12 -12.35 13.73
N ALA A 70 -13.38 -13.23 14.40
CA ALA A 70 -12.40 -12.83 15.42
C ALA A 70 -11.20 -12.11 14.80
N VAL A 71 -10.73 -12.55 13.63
CA VAL A 71 -9.68 -11.88 12.85
C VAL A 71 -10.15 -10.48 12.42
N LEU A 72 -11.33 -10.38 11.80
CA LEU A 72 -11.90 -9.10 11.38
C LEU A 72 -12.09 -8.12 12.54
N LEU A 73 -12.70 -8.58 13.64
CA LEU A 73 -12.96 -7.75 14.81
C LEU A 73 -11.64 -7.23 15.40
N THR A 74 -10.63 -8.09 15.55
CA THR A 74 -9.33 -7.69 16.10
C THR A 74 -8.67 -6.64 15.19
N THR A 75 -8.69 -6.82 13.86
CA THR A 75 -8.17 -5.82 12.91
C THR A 75 -8.89 -4.47 13.06
N LEU A 76 -10.23 -4.48 13.13
CA LEU A 76 -11.02 -3.26 13.27
C LEU A 76 -10.80 -2.56 14.63
N VAL A 77 -10.67 -3.32 15.72
CA VAL A 77 -10.36 -2.79 17.05
C VAL A 77 -8.99 -2.13 17.07
N ILE A 78 -7.97 -2.74 16.46
CA ILE A 78 -6.63 -2.14 16.33
C ILE A 78 -6.71 -0.84 15.53
N ALA A 79 -7.40 -0.85 14.38
CA ALA A 79 -7.56 0.35 13.55
C ALA A 79 -8.33 1.46 14.27
N ALA A 80 -9.39 1.12 15.02
CA ALA A 80 -10.15 2.07 15.83
C ALA A 80 -9.30 2.66 16.96
N GLY A 81 -8.54 1.81 17.68
CA GLY A 81 -7.59 2.26 18.71
C GLY A 81 -6.53 3.21 18.15
N ALA A 82 -5.97 2.88 16.98
CA ALA A 82 -5.06 3.75 16.25
C ALA A 82 -5.74 5.09 15.86
N GLY A 83 -7.01 5.05 15.47
CA GLY A 83 -7.83 6.24 15.24
C GLY A 83 -7.97 7.12 16.49
N LEU A 84 -8.24 6.54 17.66
CA LEU A 84 -8.31 7.30 18.92
C LEU A 84 -6.98 7.98 19.24
N LEU A 85 -5.85 7.32 18.95
CA LEU A 85 -4.52 7.86 19.14
C LEU A 85 -4.17 9.01 18.17
N ALA A 86 -4.90 9.20 17.06
CA ALA A 86 -4.63 10.30 16.14
C ALA A 86 -4.91 11.69 16.77
N GLY A 87 -5.86 11.78 17.72
CA GLY A 87 -6.18 13.00 18.46
C GLY A 87 -6.39 14.22 17.55
N ARG A 88 -5.56 15.27 17.71
CA ARG A 88 -5.61 16.50 16.91
C ARG A 88 -5.42 16.29 15.40
N GLY A 89 -4.87 15.13 15.00
CA GLY A 89 -4.76 14.72 13.60
C GLY A 89 -6.11 14.68 12.87
N TRP A 90 -7.20 14.29 13.55
CA TRP A 90 -8.54 14.30 12.97
C TRP A 90 -9.04 15.71 12.67
N THR A 91 -8.79 16.66 13.57
CA THR A 91 -9.16 18.06 13.35
C THR A 91 -8.39 18.64 12.16
N ALA A 92 -7.10 18.32 12.05
CA ALA A 92 -6.29 18.70 10.91
C ALA A 92 -6.84 18.09 9.60
N LEU A 93 -7.10 16.78 9.58
CA LEU A 93 -7.65 16.09 8.42
C LEU A 93 -9.00 16.68 7.99
N GLY A 94 -9.92 16.85 8.94
CA GLY A 94 -11.24 17.43 8.69
C GLY A 94 -11.18 18.87 8.15
N GLY A 95 -10.28 19.69 8.67
CA GLY A 95 -10.03 21.04 8.15
C GLY A 95 -9.55 21.02 6.69
N ARG A 96 -8.68 20.07 6.33
CA ARG A 96 -8.19 19.93 4.95
C ARG A 96 -9.27 19.41 3.99
N ILE A 97 -10.06 18.42 4.40
CA ILE A 97 -11.15 17.88 3.59
C ILE A 97 -12.19 18.98 3.30
N ARG A 98 -12.56 19.78 4.31
CA ARG A 98 -13.50 20.91 4.13
C ARG A 98 -12.99 22.02 3.21
N ALA A 99 -11.68 22.11 3.00
CA ALA A 99 -11.08 23.08 2.08
C ALA A 99 -11.10 22.62 0.61
N VAL A 100 -11.36 21.34 0.33
CA VAL A 100 -11.36 20.79 -1.04
C VAL A 100 -12.39 21.46 -1.96
N PRO A 101 -13.64 21.71 -1.55
CA PRO A 101 -14.61 22.40 -2.40
C PRO A 101 -14.16 23.81 -2.81
N ALA A 102 -13.55 24.57 -1.89
CA ALA A 102 -13.00 25.88 -2.19
C ALA A 102 -11.84 25.78 -3.20
N LEU A 103 -10.93 24.81 -3.03
CA LEU A 103 -9.86 24.55 -3.99
C LEU A 103 -10.40 24.23 -5.40
N LEU A 104 -11.44 23.41 -5.51
CA LEU A 104 -12.04 23.09 -6.82
C LEU A 104 -12.75 24.30 -7.45
N ARG A 105 -13.38 25.15 -6.64
CA ARG A 105 -14.06 26.36 -7.14
C ARG A 105 -13.06 27.44 -7.58
N ASP A 106 -11.97 27.59 -6.85
CA ASP A 106 -11.10 28.76 -6.98
C ASP A 106 -9.84 28.47 -7.84
N ASP A 107 -9.47 27.20 -8.05
CA ASP A 107 -8.29 26.80 -8.84
C ASP A 107 -8.65 26.03 -10.12
N VAL A 108 -8.49 26.68 -11.28
CA VAL A 108 -8.78 26.09 -12.60
C VAL A 108 -7.92 24.85 -12.88
N TRP A 109 -6.67 24.83 -12.41
CA TRP A 109 -5.78 23.69 -12.60
C TRP A 109 -6.27 22.48 -11.80
N MET A 110 -6.79 22.71 -10.59
CA MET A 110 -7.38 21.64 -9.78
C MET A 110 -8.63 21.06 -10.44
N ARG A 111 -9.44 21.90 -11.11
CA ARG A 111 -10.60 21.40 -11.89
C ARG A 111 -10.17 20.52 -13.05
N TRP A 112 -9.21 20.97 -13.86
CA TRP A 112 -8.71 20.17 -14.98
C TRP A 112 -8.08 18.86 -14.51
N PHE A 113 -7.28 18.92 -13.44
CA PHE A 113 -6.71 17.74 -12.80
C PHE A 113 -7.81 16.77 -12.34
N ALA A 114 -8.82 17.26 -11.62
CA ALA A 114 -9.92 16.44 -11.13
C ALA A 114 -10.75 15.84 -12.27
N ALA A 115 -11.09 16.63 -13.29
CA ALA A 115 -11.85 16.17 -14.45
C ALA A 115 -11.09 15.11 -15.26
N GLY A 116 -9.81 15.34 -15.56
CA GLY A 116 -8.98 14.38 -16.28
C GLY A 116 -8.78 13.08 -15.50
N THR A 117 -8.57 13.19 -14.19
CA THR A 117 -8.46 12.03 -13.30
C THR A 117 -9.76 11.22 -13.25
N LEU A 118 -10.92 11.88 -13.11
CA LEU A 118 -12.22 11.22 -13.09
C LEU A 118 -12.53 10.54 -14.42
N LEU A 119 -12.22 11.18 -15.56
CA LEU A 119 -12.40 10.59 -16.89
C LEU A 119 -11.55 9.31 -17.03
N MET A 120 -10.26 9.39 -16.70
CA MET A 120 -9.33 8.28 -16.81
C MET A 120 -9.74 7.11 -15.91
N LEU A 121 -10.09 7.39 -14.65
CA LEU A 121 -10.55 6.36 -13.71
C LEU A 121 -11.91 5.80 -14.09
N GLY A 122 -12.80 6.61 -14.67
CA GLY A 122 -14.10 6.14 -15.18
C GLY A 122 -13.93 5.16 -16.33
N ILE A 123 -13.08 5.47 -17.31
CA ILE A 123 -12.74 4.57 -18.41
C ILE A 123 -12.11 3.28 -17.86
N ALA A 124 -11.11 3.41 -16.98
CA ALA A 124 -10.43 2.26 -16.43
C ALA A 124 -11.36 1.39 -15.58
N ALA A 125 -12.28 1.97 -14.81
CA ALA A 125 -13.27 1.23 -14.03
C ALA A 125 -14.22 0.41 -14.91
N VAL A 126 -14.66 0.95 -16.06
CA VAL A 126 -15.47 0.20 -17.02
C VAL A 126 -14.68 -0.97 -17.61
N VAL A 127 -13.42 -0.74 -17.98
CA VAL A 127 -12.55 -1.81 -18.49
C VAL A 127 -12.32 -2.91 -17.44
N LEU A 128 -12.01 -2.54 -16.20
CA LEU A 128 -11.75 -3.50 -15.13
C LEU A 128 -13.00 -4.27 -14.68
N ALA A 129 -14.17 -3.64 -14.77
CA ALA A 129 -15.43 -4.31 -14.48
C ALA A 129 -15.84 -5.33 -15.55
N THR A 130 -15.30 -5.20 -16.77
CA THR A 130 -15.67 -6.06 -17.91
C THR A 130 -14.59 -7.08 -18.27
N LYS A 131 -13.32 -6.82 -17.93
CA LYS A 131 -12.21 -7.75 -18.14
C LYS A 131 -12.23 -8.86 -17.08
N PRO A 132 -12.21 -10.16 -17.44
CA PRO A 132 -12.07 -11.23 -16.45
C PRO A 132 -10.66 -11.25 -15.83
N LEU A 133 -10.53 -11.79 -14.61
CA LEU A 133 -9.22 -12.11 -14.02
C LEU A 133 -8.60 -13.30 -14.76
N VAL A 134 -7.76 -13.03 -15.75
CA VAL A 134 -7.09 -14.06 -16.57
C VAL A 134 -5.58 -13.92 -16.61
N ASP A 135 -5.04 -12.86 -16.00
CA ASP A 135 -3.59 -12.63 -15.97
C ASP A 135 -2.93 -13.60 -14.95
N HIS A 136 -1.77 -14.16 -15.29
CA HIS A 136 -1.09 -15.18 -14.48
C HIS A 136 -0.90 -14.74 -13.01
N ASP A 137 -0.30 -13.57 -12.80
CA ASP A 137 0.09 -13.12 -11.47
C ASP A 137 -1.14 -12.84 -10.57
N VAL A 138 -2.22 -12.28 -11.14
CA VAL A 138 -3.44 -12.03 -10.35
C VAL A 138 -4.13 -13.31 -9.93
N LEU A 139 -4.10 -14.35 -10.78
CA LEU A 139 -4.60 -15.67 -10.42
C LEU A 139 -3.75 -16.26 -9.30
N GLU A 140 -2.43 -16.13 -9.36
CA GLU A 140 -1.53 -16.57 -8.28
C GLU A 140 -1.87 -15.88 -6.95
N TYR A 141 -2.04 -14.54 -6.97
CA TYR A 141 -2.43 -13.77 -5.78
C TYR A 141 -3.78 -14.18 -5.23
N ALA A 142 -4.78 -14.38 -6.10
CA ALA A 142 -6.13 -14.76 -5.71
C ALA A 142 -6.17 -16.17 -5.12
N VAL A 143 -5.48 -17.14 -5.75
CA VAL A 143 -5.40 -18.53 -5.25
C VAL A 143 -4.69 -18.57 -3.90
N ARG A 144 -3.56 -17.88 -3.75
CA ARG A 144 -2.85 -17.80 -2.47
C ARG A 144 -3.68 -17.10 -1.39
N GLY A 145 -4.35 -16.00 -1.74
CA GLY A 145 -5.26 -15.29 -0.83
C GLY A 145 -6.44 -16.14 -0.39
N ARG A 146 -6.97 -16.99 -1.29
CA ARG A 146 -8.02 -17.96 -0.97
C ARG A 146 -7.52 -19.06 -0.04
N TRP A 147 -6.31 -19.57 -0.27
CA TRP A 147 -5.68 -20.54 0.64
C TRP A 147 -5.57 -19.95 2.06
N PHE A 148 -5.07 -18.72 2.21
CA PHE A 148 -5.04 -18.04 3.51
C PHE A 148 -6.42 -17.86 4.13
N LEU A 149 -7.47 -17.60 3.33
CA LEU A 149 -8.84 -17.48 3.82
C LEU A 149 -9.40 -18.82 4.32
N ASP A 150 -9.07 -19.91 3.65
CA ASP A 150 -9.58 -21.25 3.98
C ASP A 150 -8.85 -21.88 5.17
N THR A 151 -7.56 -21.61 5.32
CA THR A 151 -6.74 -22.10 6.45
C THR A 151 -6.70 -21.15 7.64
N LEU A 152 -6.87 -19.84 7.40
CA LEU A 152 -6.69 -18.77 8.40
C LEU A 152 -5.33 -18.88 9.10
N GLU A 153 -4.29 -19.11 8.30
CA GLU A 153 -2.91 -19.27 8.73
C GLU A 153 -1.94 -18.77 7.67
N VAL A 154 -0.78 -18.26 8.10
CA VAL A 154 0.39 -18.03 7.23
C VAL A 154 1.50 -18.98 7.67
N THR A 155 1.70 -20.05 6.92
CA THR A 155 2.83 -20.99 7.11
C THR A 155 3.99 -20.68 6.17
N TYR A 156 5.20 -20.96 6.67
CA TYR A 156 6.41 -21.01 5.87
C TYR A 156 6.80 -22.46 5.65
N GLU A 157 6.70 -22.89 4.39
CA GLU A 157 6.99 -24.24 3.95
C GLU A 157 7.98 -24.19 2.78
N ARG A 158 8.84 -25.21 2.67
CA ARG A 158 9.79 -25.31 1.55
C ARG A 158 9.09 -25.58 0.21
N HIS A 159 8.00 -26.35 0.26
CA HIS A 159 7.23 -26.82 -0.88
C HIS A 159 5.73 -26.63 -0.63
N PRO A 160 5.24 -25.38 -0.62
CA PRO A 160 3.84 -25.11 -0.37
C PRO A 160 3.00 -25.57 -1.57
N PHE A 161 2.25 -26.65 -1.37
CA PHE A 161 1.40 -27.28 -2.38
C PHE A 161 -0.02 -27.49 -1.85
N ASP A 162 -1.02 -26.93 -2.53
CA ASP A 162 -2.43 -27.19 -2.23
C ASP A 162 -2.95 -28.35 -3.08
N ALA A 163 -3.06 -29.52 -2.46
CA ALA A 163 -3.52 -30.74 -3.13
C ALA A 163 -4.94 -30.65 -3.68
N ARG A 164 -5.78 -29.69 -3.23
CA ARG A 164 -7.17 -29.56 -3.67
C ARG A 164 -7.31 -28.98 -5.07
N ASN A 165 -6.40 -28.07 -5.43
CA ASN A 165 -6.42 -27.37 -6.72
C ASN A 165 -5.13 -27.57 -7.53
N GLY A 166 -4.15 -28.29 -6.98
CA GLY A 166 -2.86 -28.54 -7.63
C GLY A 166 -1.93 -27.32 -7.65
N PHE A 167 -2.25 -26.27 -6.90
CA PHE A 167 -1.47 -25.04 -6.89
C PHE A 167 -0.16 -25.22 -6.12
N TYR A 168 0.96 -24.97 -6.79
CA TYR A 168 2.28 -24.95 -6.19
C TYR A 168 2.78 -23.51 -6.10
N TYR A 169 3.01 -23.02 -4.88
CA TYR A 169 3.47 -21.65 -4.67
C TYR A 169 5.00 -21.60 -4.67
N VAL A 170 5.56 -20.79 -5.57
CA VAL A 170 7.02 -20.70 -5.78
C VAL A 170 7.71 -19.66 -4.89
N GLY A 171 6.94 -18.84 -4.16
CA GLY A 171 7.48 -17.85 -3.22
C GLY A 171 7.83 -16.49 -3.84
N LEU A 172 7.59 -16.28 -5.14
CA LEU A 172 8.11 -15.11 -5.87
C LEU A 172 7.57 -13.74 -5.40
N HIS A 173 6.45 -13.73 -4.67
CA HIS A 173 5.71 -12.50 -4.37
C HIS A 173 5.53 -12.25 -2.88
N GLY A 174 5.46 -10.98 -2.49
CA GLY A 174 5.17 -10.60 -1.10
C GLY A 174 3.73 -10.96 -0.70
N HIS A 175 3.48 -11.14 0.60
CA HIS A 175 2.15 -11.53 1.09
C HIS A 175 1.12 -10.41 1.09
N SER A 176 1.52 -9.14 0.95
CA SER A 176 0.59 -8.01 1.09
C SER A 176 -0.63 -8.12 0.16
N PHE A 177 -0.40 -8.32 -1.14
CA PHE A 177 -1.48 -8.33 -2.13
C PHE A 177 -2.37 -9.58 -2.05
N PRO A 178 -1.85 -10.82 -1.91
CA PRO A 178 -2.68 -12.00 -1.60
C PRO A 178 -3.56 -11.82 -0.37
N LEU A 179 -3.04 -11.18 0.70
CA LEU A 179 -3.82 -10.95 1.92
C LEU A 179 -4.93 -9.91 1.74
N LEU A 180 -4.90 -9.07 0.70
CA LEU A 180 -6.06 -8.25 0.34
C LEU A 180 -7.21 -9.12 -0.18
N PHE A 181 -6.94 -10.16 -0.97
CA PHE A 181 -7.98 -11.13 -1.35
C PHE A 181 -8.53 -11.87 -0.12
N THR A 182 -7.66 -12.22 0.84
CA THR A 182 -8.10 -12.79 2.12
C THR A 182 -8.99 -11.81 2.89
N TRP A 183 -8.61 -10.54 2.96
CA TRP A 183 -9.39 -9.49 3.60
C TRP A 183 -10.80 -9.37 3.01
N ASP A 184 -10.89 -9.29 1.68
CA ASP A 184 -12.17 -9.22 0.99
C ASP A 184 -13.02 -10.47 1.24
N GLY A 185 -12.40 -11.65 1.16
CA GLY A 185 -13.08 -12.92 1.43
C GLY A 185 -13.60 -13.07 2.86
N LEU A 186 -12.93 -12.47 3.86
CA LEU A 186 -13.45 -12.41 5.22
C LEU A 186 -14.74 -11.59 5.28
N TRP A 187 -14.80 -10.44 4.58
CA TRP A 187 -16.02 -9.65 4.48
C TRP A 187 -17.12 -10.38 3.73
N GLN A 188 -16.80 -11.09 2.64
CA GLN A 188 -17.76 -11.89 1.87
C GLN A 188 -18.42 -12.97 2.75
N ARG A 189 -17.66 -13.63 3.64
CA ARG A 189 -18.21 -14.59 4.62
C ARG A 189 -19.27 -13.97 5.54
N ILE A 190 -19.19 -12.67 5.83
CA ILE A 190 -20.17 -11.95 6.66
C ILE A 190 -21.36 -11.45 5.81
N THR A 191 -21.08 -10.87 4.65
CA THR A 191 -22.10 -10.18 3.83
C THR A 191 -22.86 -11.14 2.92
N GLY A 192 -22.36 -12.36 2.73
CA GLY A 192 -22.84 -13.33 1.76
C GLY A 192 -22.69 -12.86 0.31
N ALA A 193 -21.81 -11.88 0.07
CA ALA A 193 -21.51 -11.42 -1.28
C ALA A 193 -20.55 -12.39 -1.98
N THR A 194 -20.63 -12.42 -3.30
CA THR A 194 -19.73 -13.18 -4.17
C THR A 194 -19.22 -12.21 -5.23
N GLY A 195 -17.90 -12.08 -5.39
CA GLY A 195 -17.33 -11.12 -6.32
C GLY A 195 -15.88 -10.78 -6.02
N ASP A 196 -15.30 -9.92 -6.84
CA ASP A 196 -13.89 -9.52 -6.73
C ASP A 196 -13.65 -8.05 -7.15
N LEU A 197 -14.72 -7.25 -7.22
CA LEU A 197 -14.63 -5.82 -7.57
C LEU A 197 -13.68 -5.03 -6.66
N TRP A 198 -13.66 -5.30 -5.35
CA TRP A 198 -12.78 -4.56 -4.44
C TRP A 198 -11.29 -4.88 -4.66
N PRO A 199 -10.83 -6.15 -4.66
CA PRO A 199 -9.45 -6.46 -5.00
C PRO A 199 -9.01 -5.89 -6.36
N ARG A 200 -9.88 -5.96 -7.37
CA ARG A 200 -9.65 -5.38 -8.70
C ARG A 200 -9.47 -3.86 -8.67
N SER A 201 -10.22 -3.17 -7.82
CA SER A 201 -10.15 -1.71 -7.68
C SER A 201 -8.84 -1.21 -7.09
N ILE A 202 -8.06 -2.08 -6.43
CA ILE A 202 -6.79 -1.70 -5.79
C ILE A 202 -5.81 -1.13 -6.81
N THR A 203 -5.74 -1.70 -8.02
CA THR A 203 -4.91 -1.17 -9.10
C THR A 203 -5.25 0.29 -9.43
N LEU A 204 -6.54 0.61 -9.56
CA LEU A 204 -6.99 1.98 -9.86
C LEU A 204 -6.83 2.92 -8.68
N TRP A 205 -7.09 2.43 -7.46
CA TRP A 205 -6.90 3.19 -6.24
C TRP A 205 -5.45 3.68 -6.12
N TYR A 206 -4.48 2.79 -6.32
CA TYR A 206 -3.07 3.18 -6.24
C TYR A 206 -2.61 3.99 -7.44
N ALA A 207 -3.12 3.75 -8.65
CA ALA A 207 -2.82 4.58 -9.81
C ALA A 207 -3.31 6.03 -9.61
N TRP A 208 -4.51 6.20 -9.05
CA TRP A 208 -5.04 7.49 -8.63
C TRP A 208 -4.14 8.16 -7.58
N LEU A 209 -3.77 7.42 -6.54
CA LEU A 209 -2.89 7.93 -5.49
C LEU A 209 -1.53 8.35 -6.05
N LEU A 210 -0.96 7.61 -7.00
CA LEU A 210 0.30 7.96 -7.67
C LEU A 210 0.19 9.31 -8.38
N ILE A 211 -0.86 9.47 -9.20
CA ILE A 211 -1.14 10.73 -9.92
C ILE A 211 -1.34 11.89 -8.94
N ALA A 212 -2.16 11.69 -7.91
CA ALA A 212 -2.44 12.70 -6.91
C ALA A 212 -1.20 13.06 -6.08
N LEU A 213 -0.35 12.08 -5.77
CA LEU A 213 0.89 12.29 -5.01
C LEU A 213 1.88 13.10 -5.82
N THR A 214 2.14 12.70 -7.07
CA THR A 214 2.99 13.43 -8.01
C THR A 214 2.50 14.87 -8.21
N TRP A 215 1.20 15.05 -8.45
CA TRP A 215 0.59 16.38 -8.55
C TRP A 215 0.77 17.20 -7.26
N SER A 216 0.45 16.61 -6.10
CA SER A 216 0.48 17.30 -4.81
C SER A 216 1.88 17.79 -4.44
N VAL A 217 2.92 17.07 -4.86
CA VAL A 217 4.30 17.45 -4.62
C VAL A 217 4.75 18.49 -5.65
N LEU A 218 4.59 18.21 -6.94
CA LEU A 218 5.09 19.09 -7.99
C LEU A 218 4.45 20.48 -7.97
N ARG A 219 3.16 20.57 -7.62
CA ARG A 219 2.42 21.84 -7.59
C ARG A 219 2.91 22.82 -6.53
N GLN A 220 3.75 22.38 -5.60
CA GLN A 220 4.38 23.27 -4.63
C GLN A 220 5.43 24.17 -5.27
N TRP A 221 6.06 23.72 -6.37
CA TRP A 221 7.01 24.52 -7.12
C TRP A 221 6.31 25.31 -8.21
N ASP A 222 5.53 24.63 -9.06
CA ASP A 222 4.78 25.27 -10.13
C ASP A 222 3.62 24.39 -10.62
N ARG A 223 2.48 25.01 -10.97
CA ARG A 223 1.27 24.28 -11.39
C ARG A 223 1.39 23.70 -12.80
N ALA A 224 2.05 24.41 -13.71
CA ALA A 224 2.29 23.91 -15.06
C ALA A 224 3.30 22.76 -15.04
N LEU A 225 4.34 22.84 -14.21
CA LEU A 225 5.28 21.74 -13.96
C LEU A 225 4.55 20.51 -13.42
N ALA A 226 3.62 20.68 -12.49
CA ALA A 226 2.81 19.57 -11.97
C ALA A 226 1.95 18.93 -13.06
N PHE A 227 1.34 19.74 -13.92
CA PHE A 227 0.53 19.26 -15.05
C PHE A 227 1.37 18.46 -16.05
N VAL A 228 2.50 19.03 -16.48
CA VAL A 228 3.42 18.36 -17.41
C VAL A 228 4.01 17.10 -16.78
N GLY A 229 4.39 17.13 -15.51
CA GLY A 229 4.93 15.98 -14.79
C GLY A 229 3.92 14.83 -14.69
N VAL A 230 2.66 15.13 -14.35
CA VAL A 230 1.58 14.12 -14.37
C VAL A 230 1.36 13.61 -15.78
N LEU A 231 1.26 14.50 -16.79
CA LEU A 231 1.03 14.12 -18.18
C LEU A 231 2.12 13.18 -18.71
N ASN A 232 3.38 13.51 -18.46
CA ASN A 232 4.52 12.67 -18.83
C ASN A 232 4.49 11.30 -18.15
N MET A 233 3.86 11.18 -16.98
CA MET A 233 3.69 9.91 -16.29
C MET A 233 2.52 9.09 -16.86
N VAL A 234 1.40 9.71 -17.23
CA VAL A 234 0.18 8.99 -17.66
C VAL A 234 0.08 8.71 -19.16
N VAL A 235 0.75 9.49 -20.01
CA VAL A 235 0.74 9.31 -21.48
C VAL A 235 1.47 8.04 -21.95
N PRO A 236 2.61 7.62 -21.37
CA PRO A 236 3.31 6.44 -21.83
C PRO A 236 2.45 5.18 -21.78
N PHE A 237 2.60 4.31 -22.79
CA PHE A 237 1.86 3.06 -22.91
C PHE A 237 1.96 2.17 -21.65
N GLY A 238 3.12 2.18 -20.97
CA GLY A 238 3.29 1.43 -19.73
C GLY A 238 2.33 1.84 -18.62
N PHE A 239 1.96 3.13 -18.52
CA PHE A 239 0.96 3.57 -17.56
C PHE A 239 -0.45 3.15 -17.97
N ALA A 240 -0.76 3.15 -19.27
CA ALA A 240 -2.02 2.63 -19.77
C ALA A 240 -2.19 1.14 -19.43
N LEU A 241 -1.13 0.33 -19.60
CA LEU A 241 -1.12 -1.07 -19.18
C LEU A 241 -1.36 -1.22 -17.67
N LEU A 242 -0.72 -0.37 -16.86
CA LEU A 242 -0.89 -0.34 -15.41
C LEU A 242 -2.34 -0.03 -14.95
N LEU A 243 -3.15 0.60 -15.80
CA LEU A 243 -4.57 0.85 -15.51
C LEU A 243 -5.50 -0.32 -15.89
N VAL A 244 -5.10 -1.18 -16.83
CA VAL A 244 -5.97 -2.22 -17.41
C VAL A 244 -5.55 -3.65 -17.07
N ILE A 245 -4.35 -3.84 -16.54
CA ILE A 245 -3.86 -5.13 -16.04
C ILE A 245 -4.06 -5.14 -14.53
N HIS A 246 -4.74 -6.18 -14.02
CA HIS A 246 -4.89 -6.38 -12.58
C HIS A 246 -3.55 -6.82 -12.00
N HIS A 247 -2.73 -5.86 -11.62
CA HIS A 247 -1.41 -6.15 -11.07
C HIS A 247 -1.11 -5.25 -9.87
N LEU A 248 -0.15 -5.69 -9.05
CA LEU A 248 0.30 -4.97 -7.86
C LEU A 248 1.28 -3.82 -8.16
N ASP A 249 1.57 -3.55 -9.44
CA ASP A 249 2.58 -2.54 -9.81
C ASP A 249 2.17 -1.12 -9.46
N SER A 250 0.90 -0.73 -9.65
CA SER A 250 0.42 0.57 -9.17
C SER A 250 0.69 0.73 -7.68
N TYR A 251 0.44 -0.32 -6.91
CA TYR A 251 0.65 -0.34 -5.47
C TYR A 251 2.14 -0.18 -5.12
N ARG A 252 3.02 -0.91 -5.80
CA ARG A 252 4.48 -0.79 -5.66
C ARG A 252 4.98 0.60 -6.01
N ILE A 253 4.62 1.11 -7.18
CA ILE A 253 5.15 2.37 -7.71
C ILE A 253 4.68 3.53 -6.84
N THR A 254 3.44 3.54 -6.34
CA THR A 254 2.96 4.59 -5.42
C THR A 254 3.79 4.67 -4.16
N LEU A 255 4.02 3.54 -3.49
CA LEU A 255 4.80 3.52 -2.26
C LEU A 255 6.30 3.71 -2.52
N PHE A 256 6.82 3.33 -3.70
CA PHE A 256 8.19 3.62 -4.10
C PHE A 256 8.39 5.13 -4.32
N THR A 257 7.45 5.78 -5.02
CA THR A 257 7.42 7.24 -5.18
C THR A 257 7.36 7.92 -3.82
N ALA A 258 6.50 7.46 -2.91
CA ALA A 258 6.47 7.98 -1.53
C ALA A 258 7.82 7.81 -0.81
N MET A 259 8.48 6.66 -0.98
CA MET A 259 9.80 6.39 -0.40
C MET A 259 10.88 7.33 -0.95
N VAL A 260 10.90 7.58 -2.25
CA VAL A 260 11.81 8.56 -2.88
C VAL A 260 11.59 9.95 -2.29
N LEU A 261 10.34 10.38 -2.16
CA LEU A 261 10.00 11.67 -1.53
C LEU A 261 10.52 11.76 -0.09
N LEU A 262 10.36 10.69 0.70
CA LEU A 262 10.86 10.64 2.07
C LEU A 262 12.38 10.74 2.12
N VAL A 263 13.11 10.08 1.22
CA VAL A 263 14.58 10.18 1.14
C VAL A 263 15.03 11.60 0.81
N LEU A 264 14.36 12.27 -0.12
CA LEU A 264 14.67 13.66 -0.48
C LEU A 264 14.53 14.60 0.73
N VAL A 265 13.45 14.46 1.50
CA VAL A 265 13.25 15.27 2.72
C VAL A 265 14.22 14.88 3.84
N LEU A 266 14.48 13.58 4.01
CA LEU A 266 15.41 13.07 5.03
C LEU A 266 16.86 13.51 4.80
N ARG A 267 17.26 13.69 3.54
CA ARG A 267 18.59 14.20 3.18
C ARG A 267 18.83 15.58 3.80
N GLU A 268 17.81 16.44 3.78
CA GLU A 268 17.89 17.78 4.35
C GLU A 268 17.68 17.76 5.87
N ARG A 269 16.78 16.89 6.37
CA ARG A 269 16.34 16.86 7.77
C ARG A 269 16.10 15.43 8.27
N PRO A 270 17.12 14.76 8.84
CA PRO A 270 16.97 13.40 9.34
C PRO A 270 16.31 13.36 10.73
N GLU A 271 15.09 13.90 10.84
CA GLU A 271 14.32 13.84 12.08
C GLU A 271 13.78 12.43 12.35
N LEU A 272 13.80 12.01 13.61
CA LEU A 272 13.41 10.64 13.99
C LEU A 272 12.00 10.24 13.48
N PRO A 273 10.94 11.06 13.58
CA PRO A 273 9.63 10.68 13.05
C PRO A 273 9.64 10.38 11.54
N LEU A 274 10.42 11.14 10.78
CA LEU A 274 10.56 10.94 9.34
C LEU A 274 11.36 9.67 9.03
N VAL A 275 12.40 9.38 9.84
CA VAL A 275 13.16 8.12 9.76
C VAL A 275 12.28 6.90 10.05
N LEU A 276 11.40 7.00 11.05
CA LEU A 276 10.45 5.94 11.39
C LEU A 276 9.42 5.72 10.27
N LEU A 277 8.89 6.81 9.71
CA LEU A 277 7.99 6.74 8.55
C LEU A 277 8.68 6.12 7.33
N PHE A 278 9.92 6.51 7.06
CA PHE A 278 10.73 5.92 5.99
C PHE A 278 10.96 4.42 6.22
N GLY A 279 11.31 4.00 7.44
CA GLY A 279 11.42 2.58 7.80
C GLY A 279 10.11 1.82 7.58
N ALA A 280 8.97 2.40 7.97
CA ALA A 280 7.66 1.78 7.76
C ALA A 280 7.30 1.63 6.27
N VAL A 281 7.56 2.67 5.45
CA VAL A 281 7.32 2.63 4.00
C VAL A 281 8.30 1.68 3.30
N LEU A 282 9.55 1.61 3.75
CA LEU A 282 10.55 0.65 3.28
C LEU A 282 10.09 -0.80 3.56
N GLY A 283 9.60 -1.07 4.78
CA GLY A 283 9.00 -2.36 5.12
C GLY A 283 7.80 -2.69 4.25
N ALA A 284 6.91 -1.71 4.03
CA ALA A 284 5.75 -1.88 3.17
C ALA A 284 6.13 -2.22 1.72
N GLN A 285 7.15 -1.56 1.17
CA GLN A 285 7.71 -1.88 -0.14
C GLN A 285 8.19 -3.33 -0.22
N ALA A 286 8.97 -3.76 0.77
CA ALA A 286 9.45 -5.13 0.83
C ALA A 286 8.28 -6.13 0.92
N PHE A 287 7.27 -5.83 1.74
CA PHE A 287 6.11 -6.69 1.98
C PHE A 287 5.20 -6.90 0.76
N ILE A 288 5.21 -5.94 -0.18
CA ILE A 288 4.44 -6.04 -1.41
C ILE A 288 5.16 -6.89 -2.44
N HIS A 289 6.46 -6.65 -2.62
CA HIS A 289 7.23 -7.33 -3.66
C HIS A 289 8.73 -7.31 -3.39
N SER A 290 9.43 -8.32 -3.89
CA SER A 290 10.88 -8.50 -3.69
C SER A 290 11.73 -7.43 -4.33
N THR A 291 11.36 -6.98 -5.52
CA THR A 291 11.96 -5.79 -6.15
C THR A 291 11.85 -4.56 -5.23
N GLY A 292 10.77 -4.43 -4.47
CA GLY A 292 10.61 -3.36 -3.49
C GLY A 292 11.63 -3.47 -2.34
N ALA A 293 11.94 -4.70 -1.91
CA ALA A 293 13.01 -4.94 -0.93
C ALA A 293 14.39 -4.56 -1.48
N ILE A 294 14.69 -4.92 -2.73
CA ILE A 294 15.97 -4.60 -3.38
C ILE A 294 16.10 -3.08 -3.57
N LEU A 295 15.15 -2.44 -4.25
CA LEU A 295 15.18 -1.01 -4.51
C LEU A 295 15.12 -0.18 -3.22
N GLY A 296 14.34 -0.64 -2.25
CA GLY A 296 14.29 -0.07 -0.91
C GLY A 296 15.61 -0.17 -0.17
N GLY A 297 16.27 -1.33 -0.22
CA GLY A 297 17.61 -1.53 0.33
C GLY A 297 18.65 -0.59 -0.30
N VAL A 298 18.63 -0.45 -1.63
CA VAL A 298 19.51 0.50 -2.34
C VAL A 298 19.25 1.93 -1.87
N LEU A 299 17.99 2.39 -1.83
CA LEU A 299 17.66 3.74 -1.35
C LEU A 299 18.00 3.95 0.12
N TRP A 300 17.86 2.93 0.96
CA TRP A 300 18.26 2.96 2.37
C TRP A 300 19.77 3.13 2.51
N VAL A 301 20.58 2.37 1.76
CA VAL A 301 22.05 2.50 1.75
C VAL A 301 22.47 3.88 1.24
N LEU A 302 21.88 4.35 0.12
CA LEU A 302 22.16 5.68 -0.43
C LEU A 302 21.86 6.77 0.59
N TRP A 303 20.71 6.71 1.26
CA TRP A 303 20.35 7.65 2.30
C TRP A 303 21.35 7.61 3.48
N LEU A 304 21.77 6.42 3.93
CA LEU A 304 22.76 6.29 5.00
C LEU A 304 24.11 6.91 4.63
N VAL A 305 24.57 6.73 3.39
CA VAL A 305 25.80 7.34 2.88
C VAL A 305 25.69 8.87 2.90
N MET A 306 24.54 9.38 2.43
CA MET A 306 24.26 10.83 2.37
C MET A 306 23.84 11.45 3.71
N HIS A 307 23.70 10.67 4.78
CA HIS A 307 23.16 11.15 6.05
C HIS A 307 24.09 12.18 6.72
N PRO A 308 23.63 13.42 7.00
CA PRO A 308 24.50 14.52 7.43
C PRO A 308 24.96 14.45 8.90
N GLY A 309 24.32 13.60 9.73
CA GLY A 309 24.69 13.44 11.14
C GLY A 309 25.95 12.59 11.38
N THR A 310 26.44 12.62 12.62
CA THR A 310 27.57 11.79 13.09
C THR A 310 27.32 10.29 12.92
N LEU A 311 28.39 9.47 12.90
CA LEU A 311 28.30 8.02 12.78
C LEU A 311 27.33 7.40 13.80
N ARG A 312 27.37 7.85 15.05
CA ARG A 312 26.45 7.37 16.11
C ARG A 312 24.99 7.67 15.77
N THR A 313 24.68 8.89 15.36
CA THR A 313 23.31 9.27 14.97
C THR A 313 22.85 8.49 13.73
N ARG A 314 23.74 8.34 12.73
CA ARG A 314 23.49 7.55 11.53
C ARG A 314 23.16 6.10 11.88
N MET A 315 23.95 5.45 12.74
CA MET A 315 23.70 4.07 13.17
C MET A 315 22.40 3.94 13.98
N ARG A 316 22.06 4.92 14.82
CA ARG A 316 20.77 4.94 15.52
C ARG A 316 19.60 5.02 14.53
N HIS A 317 19.68 5.90 13.54
CA HIS A 317 18.64 6.05 12.52
C HIS A 317 18.56 4.84 11.59
N ALA A 318 19.70 4.24 11.23
CA ALA A 318 19.78 2.98 10.50
C ALA A 318 19.06 1.86 11.27
N GLY A 319 19.41 1.66 12.55
CA GLY A 319 18.78 0.66 13.39
C GLY A 319 17.27 0.88 13.55
N ALA A 320 16.84 2.12 13.80
CA ALA A 320 15.42 2.46 13.94
C ALA A 320 14.63 2.18 12.66
N SER A 321 15.13 2.61 11.50
CA SER A 321 14.47 2.36 10.21
C SER A 321 14.49 0.87 9.83
N ALA A 322 15.56 0.13 10.14
CA ALA A 322 15.64 -1.31 9.89
C ALA A 322 14.66 -2.12 10.75
N VAL A 323 14.53 -1.82 12.04
CA VAL A 323 13.54 -2.45 12.92
C VAL A 323 12.13 -2.19 12.42
N LEU A 324 11.83 -0.95 12.00
CA LEU A 324 10.53 -0.61 11.43
C LEU A 324 10.31 -1.31 10.08
N ALA A 325 11.32 -1.42 9.23
CA ALA A 325 11.21 -2.13 7.96
C ALA A 325 10.90 -3.62 8.16
N LEU A 326 11.53 -4.28 9.13
CA LEU A 326 11.22 -5.65 9.51
C LEU A 326 9.78 -5.77 10.04
N ALA A 327 9.40 -4.90 10.97
CA ALA A 327 8.07 -4.88 11.57
C ALA A 327 6.94 -4.53 10.57
N PHE A 328 7.23 -3.76 9.52
CA PHE A 328 6.27 -3.40 8.48
C PHE A 328 6.32 -4.36 7.29
N GLY A 329 6.79 -5.58 7.54
CA GLY A 329 6.63 -6.72 6.66
C GLY A 329 7.93 -7.29 6.14
N GLY A 330 9.08 -6.62 6.29
CA GLY A 330 10.38 -7.20 5.93
C GLY A 330 10.70 -8.54 6.60
N VAL A 331 10.09 -8.82 7.77
CA VAL A 331 10.25 -10.10 8.49
C VAL A 331 9.85 -11.32 7.66
N HIS A 332 8.92 -11.19 6.69
CA HIS A 332 8.49 -12.33 5.88
C HIS A 332 9.64 -12.92 5.03
N TYR A 333 10.58 -12.09 4.56
CA TYR A 333 11.77 -12.60 3.84
C TYR A 333 12.74 -13.30 4.77
N VAL A 334 12.87 -12.85 6.02
CA VAL A 334 13.70 -13.52 7.03
C VAL A 334 13.14 -14.91 7.29
N LEU A 335 11.83 -15.01 7.52
CA LEU A 335 11.16 -16.28 7.74
C LEU A 335 11.24 -17.19 6.51
N ASP A 336 10.95 -16.67 5.32
CA ASP A 336 11.02 -17.45 4.08
C ASP A 336 12.43 -17.99 3.79
N THR A 337 13.47 -17.17 4.04
CA THR A 337 14.87 -17.58 3.88
C THR A 337 15.24 -18.70 4.85
N MET A 338 14.85 -18.58 6.12
CA MET A 338 15.29 -19.52 7.15
C MET A 338 14.54 -20.85 7.05
N ILE A 339 13.21 -20.79 6.93
CA ILE A 339 12.32 -21.95 7.07
C ILE A 339 11.37 -22.16 5.88
N GLY A 340 11.16 -21.16 5.03
CA GLY A 340 10.22 -21.24 3.90
C GLY A 340 10.86 -21.71 2.59
N THR A 341 10.40 -21.11 1.50
CA THR A 341 10.72 -21.53 0.14
C THR A 341 12.16 -21.23 -0.25
N ARG A 342 12.80 -20.26 0.41
CA ARG A 342 14.14 -19.75 0.07
C ARG A 342 14.22 -19.20 -1.35
N TRP A 343 13.10 -18.73 -1.89
CA TRP A 343 12.99 -18.38 -3.30
C TRP A 343 14.02 -17.32 -3.72
N ILE A 344 14.41 -16.41 -2.81
CA ILE A 344 15.38 -15.35 -3.08
C ILE A 344 16.79 -15.88 -3.42
N PHE A 345 17.08 -17.14 -3.05
CA PHE A 345 18.34 -17.84 -3.37
C PHE A 345 18.18 -18.90 -4.47
N LYS A 346 16.97 -19.09 -4.99
CA LYS A 346 16.75 -20.04 -6.09
C LYS A 346 17.13 -19.36 -7.39
N ASP A 347 17.88 -20.06 -8.22
CA ASP A 347 18.07 -19.67 -9.61
C ASP A 347 16.69 -19.63 -10.27
N ILE A 348 16.34 -18.48 -10.87
CA ILE A 348 15.18 -18.38 -11.75
C ILE A 348 15.58 -19.09 -13.04
N ILE A 349 15.43 -20.40 -13.06
CA ILE A 349 15.57 -21.21 -14.27
C ILE A 349 14.27 -20.99 -15.06
N TRP A 350 14.33 -20.12 -16.06
CA TRP A 350 13.27 -19.99 -17.05
C TRP A 350 13.27 -21.28 -17.87
N PHE A 351 12.25 -22.13 -17.68
CA PHE A 351 12.01 -23.32 -18.50
C PHE A 351 11.17 -22.97 -19.72
#